data_AF-A0A9E7ACC9-F1
#
_entry.id   AF-A0A9E7ACC9-F1
#
_cell.length_a   1.000
_cell.length_b   1.000
_cell.length_c   1.000
_cell.angle_alpha   90.00
_cell.angle_beta   90.00
_cell.angle_gamma   90.00
#
_symmetry.space_group_name_H-M   'P 1'
#
loop_
_entity.id
_entity.type
_entity.pdbx_description
1 polymer ?
#
loop_
_entity_poly.entity_id
_entity_poly.type
_entity_poly.pdbx_seq_one_letter_code
_entity_poly.pdbx_strand_id
1 'polypeptide(L)'
;MPRWVIFLLLPLAACAGGGEDDAAAAAMAAHRASLEALGMPQAAASPGPRPTASAPIVTTPGWHASGLLGASPEAVRAALGEPLLRRAEGPAQIWLYTGGGCQLDIVLYTGEAGPRVAHIQARAGGIAQRTEASCLRDISAQATRPPAAPPTRIPSSLGQGVEFDV
;
A
#
# COMPACT_ATOMS: atom_id res chain seq x y z
N MET A 1 59.76 8.89 -27.72
CA MET A 1 58.59 8.84 -26.81
C MET A 1 58.82 9.81 -25.65
N PRO A 2 58.12 10.95 -25.62
CA PRO A 2 57.70 11.46 -24.31
C PRO A 2 56.26 12.03 -24.28
N ARG A 3 55.48 11.43 -23.39
CA ARG A 3 54.65 12.05 -22.33
C ARG A 3 53.76 13.22 -22.75
N TRP A 4 52.57 12.87 -23.23
CA TRP A 4 51.41 13.74 -23.35
C TRP A 4 50.89 14.10 -21.95
N VAL A 5 51.28 15.27 -21.44
CA VAL A 5 50.68 15.89 -20.25
C VAL A 5 49.60 16.84 -20.75
N ILE A 6 48.38 16.34 -20.91
CA ILE A 6 47.19 17.21 -20.94
C ILE A 6 46.61 17.17 -19.54
N PHE A 7 47.02 18.16 -18.74
CA PHE A 7 46.30 18.57 -17.55
C PHE A 7 44.94 19.12 -18.02
N LEU A 8 43.91 18.30 -17.91
CA LEU A 8 42.51 18.72 -18.02
C LEU A 8 42.20 19.64 -16.83
N LEU A 9 42.48 20.93 -17.02
CA LEU A 9 41.93 22.01 -16.21
C LEU A 9 40.43 22.10 -16.52
N LEU A 10 39.62 21.35 -15.76
CA LEU A 10 38.18 21.57 -15.65
C LEU A 10 37.95 22.75 -14.70
N PRO A 11 37.47 23.93 -15.17
CA PRO A 11 37.05 24.97 -14.25
C PRO A 11 35.73 24.53 -13.60
N LEU A 12 35.78 24.26 -12.29
CA LEU A 12 34.60 24.25 -11.42
C LEU A 12 34.13 25.71 -11.26
N ALA A 13 33.36 26.22 -12.23
CA ALA A 13 32.58 27.44 -12.09
C ALA A 13 31.13 27.01 -11.71
N ALA A 14 30.83 26.99 -10.41
CA ALA A 14 30.14 28.09 -9.73
C ALA A 14 28.65 28.18 -10.13
N CYS A 15 27.80 27.37 -9.46
CA CYS A 15 26.40 27.75 -9.29
C CYS A 15 26.35 28.91 -8.29
N ALA A 16 26.45 30.14 -8.79
CA ALA A 16 26.26 31.35 -8.01
C ALA A 16 24.75 31.61 -7.88
N GLY A 17 24.23 31.50 -6.66
CA GLY A 17 22.87 31.84 -6.27
C GLY A 17 22.59 33.32 -6.52
N GLY A 18 21.66 33.57 -7.43
CA GLY A 18 21.28 34.90 -7.91
C GLY A 18 20.28 34.76 -9.04
N GLY A 19 19.20 34.01 -8.77
CA GLY A 19 18.19 33.67 -9.77
C GLY A 19 17.25 32.55 -9.30
N GLU A 20 17.01 32.39 -8.00
CA GLU A 20 16.20 31.28 -7.47
C GLU A 20 14.73 31.38 -7.92
N ASP A 21 14.19 32.59 -8.01
CA ASP A 21 12.83 32.83 -8.52
C ASP A 21 12.74 32.65 -10.05
N ASP A 22 13.74 33.13 -10.79
CA ASP A 22 13.81 32.98 -12.25
C ASP A 22 14.10 31.52 -12.67
N ALA A 23 14.93 30.81 -11.91
CA ALA A 23 15.22 29.40 -12.12
C ALA A 23 14.01 28.53 -11.79
N ALA A 24 13.28 28.83 -10.72
CA ALA A 24 12.02 28.15 -10.41
C ALA A 24 10.96 28.40 -11.49
N ALA A 25 10.85 29.64 -11.99
CA ALA A 25 9.93 29.98 -13.07
C ALA A 25 10.31 29.27 -14.39
N ALA A 26 11.59 29.26 -14.75
CA ALA A 26 12.10 28.58 -15.94
C ALA A 26 11.92 27.05 -15.85
N ALA A 27 12.18 26.46 -14.68
CA ALA A 27 11.96 25.03 -14.44
C ALA A 27 10.48 24.65 -14.57
N MET A 28 9.57 25.46 -14.02
CA MET A 28 8.12 25.25 -14.18
C MET A 28 7.66 25.40 -15.64
N ALA A 29 8.25 26.32 -16.40
CA ALA A 29 7.94 26.50 -17.83
C ALA A 29 8.40 25.30 -18.67
N ALA A 30 9.63 24.84 -18.46
CA ALA A 30 10.16 23.65 -19.13
C ALA A 30 9.37 22.37 -18.80
N HIS A 31 8.89 22.25 -17.55
CA HIS A 31 8.02 21.16 -17.15
C HIS A 31 6.69 21.16 -17.91
N ARG A 32 6.03 22.32 -18.06
CA ARG A 32 4.79 22.43 -18.84
C ARG A 32 4.99 22.05 -20.31
N ALA A 33 6.03 22.58 -20.95
CA ALA A 33 6.35 22.24 -22.34
C ALA A 33 6.60 20.72 -22.53
N SER A 34 7.23 20.08 -21.55
CA SER A 34 7.45 18.63 -21.57
C SER A 34 6.14 17.85 -21.44
N LEU A 35 5.21 18.30 -20.60
CA LEU A 35 3.89 17.67 -20.47
C LEU A 35 3.06 17.82 -21.76
N GLU A 36 3.10 18.99 -22.39
CA GLU A 36 2.43 19.24 -23.68
C GLU A 36 2.99 18.34 -24.79
N ALA A 37 4.30 18.20 -24.88
CA ALA A 37 4.96 17.32 -25.87
C ALA A 37 4.57 15.84 -25.69
N LEU A 38 4.30 15.42 -24.46
CA LEU A 38 3.83 14.07 -24.14
C LEU A 38 2.29 13.91 -24.30
N GLY A 39 1.59 14.96 -24.72
CA GLY A 39 0.12 14.96 -24.80
C GLY A 39 -0.57 14.80 -23.45
N MET A 40 0.13 15.10 -22.34
CA MET A 40 -0.45 15.04 -21.00
C MET A 40 -1.34 16.26 -20.80
N PRO A 41 -2.65 16.08 -20.51
CA PRO A 41 -3.53 17.20 -20.29
C PRO A 41 -3.09 17.96 -19.03
N GLN A 42 -2.91 19.28 -19.16
CA GLN A 42 -2.73 20.13 -18.00
C GLN A 42 -3.96 20.00 -17.11
N ALA A 43 -3.77 19.63 -15.84
CA ALA A 43 -4.86 19.42 -14.90
C ALA A 43 -5.65 20.72 -14.74
N ALA A 44 -6.73 20.86 -15.51
CA ALA A 44 -7.76 21.85 -15.26
C ALA A 44 -8.28 21.59 -13.85
N ALA A 45 -8.38 22.64 -13.03
CA ALA A 45 -9.02 22.55 -11.74
C ALA A 45 -10.44 22.01 -11.95
N SER A 46 -10.64 20.73 -11.62
CA SER A 46 -11.96 20.11 -11.71
C SER A 46 -12.89 20.87 -10.77
N PRO A 47 -14.11 21.25 -11.20
CA PRO A 47 -15.09 21.79 -10.27
C PRO A 47 -15.28 20.75 -9.16
N GLY A 48 -14.97 21.15 -7.92
CA GLY A 48 -15.06 20.26 -6.77
C GLY A 48 -16.45 19.61 -6.70
N PRO A 49 -16.54 18.32 -6.33
CA PRO A 49 -17.82 17.65 -6.22
C PRO A 49 -18.72 18.43 -5.25
N ARG A 50 -19.89 18.85 -5.74
CA ARG A 50 -20.93 19.40 -4.87
C ARG A 50 -21.32 18.33 -3.85
N PRO A 51 -21.45 18.65 -2.56
CA PRO A 51 -21.82 17.67 -1.55
C PRO A 51 -23.23 17.15 -1.85
N THR A 52 -23.32 15.96 -2.44
CA THR A 52 -24.54 15.17 -2.46
C THR A 52 -24.80 14.70 -1.04
N ALA A 53 -26.02 14.95 -0.55
CA ALA A 53 -26.46 14.50 0.76
C ALA A 53 -26.13 13.00 0.93
N SER A 54 -25.26 12.69 1.90
CA SER A 54 -24.85 11.32 2.18
C SER A 54 -26.08 10.51 2.60
N ALA A 55 -26.29 9.38 1.93
CA ALA A 55 -27.18 8.35 2.42
C ALA A 55 -26.75 7.93 3.84
N PRO A 56 -27.69 7.53 4.72
CA PRO A 56 -27.35 7.16 6.08
C PRO A 56 -26.35 6.00 6.07
N ILE A 57 -25.20 6.21 6.73
CA ILE A 57 -24.19 5.18 6.92
C ILE A 57 -24.81 4.14 7.86
N VAL A 58 -25.08 2.96 7.33
CA VAL A 58 -25.42 1.79 8.15
C VAL A 58 -24.14 1.39 8.87
N THR A 59 -24.05 1.73 10.16
CA THR A 59 -22.96 1.28 11.02
C THR A 59 -23.16 -0.19 11.33
N THR A 60 -22.63 -1.07 10.47
CA THR A 60 -22.47 -2.47 10.83
C THR A 60 -21.53 -2.54 12.05
N PRO A 61 -21.82 -3.34 13.09
CA PRO A 61 -20.90 -3.52 14.20
C PRO A 61 -19.63 -4.17 13.64
N GLY A 62 -18.56 -3.40 13.51
CA GLY A 62 -17.31 -3.82 12.91
C GLY A 62 -16.23 -2.77 13.16
N TRP A 63 -15.01 -3.22 13.34
CA TRP A 63 -13.88 -2.35 13.66
C TRP A 63 -13.65 -1.31 12.55
N HIS A 64 -13.66 -0.04 12.91
CA HIS A 64 -13.29 1.06 12.02
C HIS A 64 -11.79 1.35 12.13
N ALA A 65 -11.15 1.82 11.05
CA ALA A 65 -9.71 2.13 11.00
C ALA A 65 -9.27 3.08 12.14
N SER A 66 -10.09 4.10 12.42
CA SER A 66 -9.89 5.05 13.51
C SER A 66 -9.89 4.38 14.89
N GLY A 67 -10.55 3.24 15.06
CA GLY A 67 -10.56 2.49 16.31
C GLY A 67 -9.30 1.66 16.56
N LEU A 68 -8.43 1.48 15.55
CA LEU A 68 -7.17 0.75 15.70
C LEU A 68 -5.98 1.66 15.99
N LEU A 69 -6.08 2.97 15.76
CA LEU A 69 -5.02 3.91 16.14
C LEU A 69 -4.81 3.88 17.66
N GLY A 70 -3.56 3.77 18.09
CA GLY A 70 -3.21 3.60 19.51
C GLY A 70 -3.54 2.22 20.08
N ALA A 71 -4.02 1.26 19.29
CA ALA A 71 -4.23 -0.10 19.77
C ALA A 71 -2.90 -0.81 20.06
N SER A 72 -2.94 -1.74 21.01
CA SER A 72 -1.80 -2.64 21.28
C SER A 72 -1.72 -3.75 20.22
N PRO A 73 -0.56 -4.40 20.04
CA PRO A 73 -0.41 -5.55 19.17
C PRO A 73 -1.45 -6.66 19.43
N GLU A 74 -1.76 -6.91 20.70
CA GLU A 74 -2.72 -7.94 21.14
C GLU A 74 -4.13 -7.58 20.70
N ALA A 75 -4.54 -6.32 20.87
CA ALA A 75 -5.84 -5.83 20.42
C ALA A 75 -6.00 -5.92 18.90
N VAL A 76 -4.95 -5.59 18.14
CA VAL A 76 -4.96 -5.72 16.68
C VAL A 76 -5.14 -7.19 16.27
N ARG A 77 -4.41 -8.12 16.89
CA ARG A 77 -4.54 -9.56 16.57
C ARG A 77 -5.88 -10.15 17.00
N ALA A 78 -6.44 -9.69 18.12
CA ALA A 78 -7.78 -10.08 18.55
C ALA A 78 -8.85 -9.62 17.55
N ALA A 79 -8.66 -8.47 16.91
CA ALA A 79 -9.60 -7.92 15.94
C ALA A 79 -9.44 -8.50 14.52
N LEU A 80 -8.20 -8.72 14.07
CA LEU A 80 -7.88 -9.04 12.66
C LEU A 80 -7.28 -10.43 12.45
N GLY A 81 -6.99 -11.17 13.51
CA GLY A 81 -6.23 -12.42 13.46
C GLY A 81 -4.72 -12.19 13.37
N GLU A 82 -3.98 -13.21 12.95
CA GLU A 82 -2.53 -13.08 12.75
C GLU A 82 -2.21 -12.38 11.42
N PRO A 83 -1.22 -11.47 11.40
CA PRO A 83 -0.75 -10.87 10.17
C PRO A 83 -0.02 -11.89 9.28
N LEU A 84 -0.09 -11.69 7.98
CA LEU A 84 0.65 -12.50 7.00
C LEU A 84 2.16 -12.29 7.12
N LEU A 85 2.59 -11.06 7.41
CA LEU A 85 3.99 -10.71 7.58
C LEU A 85 4.15 -9.70 8.71
N ARG A 86 5.24 -9.85 9.47
CA ARG A 86 5.70 -8.88 10.48
C ARG A 86 7.16 -8.57 10.22
N ARG A 87 7.49 -7.30 10.09
CA ARG A 87 8.86 -6.81 9.85
C ARG A 87 9.22 -5.74 10.86
N ALA A 88 10.40 -5.86 11.46
CA ALA A 88 10.96 -4.80 12.30
C ALA A 88 11.67 -3.76 11.43
N GLU A 89 11.45 -2.48 11.73
CA GLU A 89 11.97 -1.32 11.00
C GLU A 89 12.42 -0.26 12.01
N GLY A 90 13.61 -0.44 12.57
CA GLY A 90 14.11 0.40 13.67
C GLY A 90 13.15 0.34 14.89
N PRO A 91 12.64 1.49 15.39
CA PRO A 91 11.68 1.52 16.50
C PRO A 91 10.26 1.08 16.10
N ALA A 92 10.02 0.83 14.81
CA ALA A 92 8.73 0.44 14.27
C ALA A 92 8.62 -1.07 14.00
N GLN A 93 7.38 -1.55 13.99
CA GLN A 93 6.99 -2.83 13.43
C GLN A 93 5.96 -2.58 12.34
N ILE A 94 6.18 -3.15 11.16
CA ILE A 94 5.23 -3.11 10.05
C ILE A 94 4.59 -4.48 9.92
N TRP A 95 3.28 -4.52 10.00
CA TRP A 95 2.48 -5.73 9.86
C TRP A 95 1.63 -5.66 8.61
N LEU A 96 1.67 -6.71 7.80
CA LEU A 96 0.87 -6.82 6.58
C LEU A 96 -0.27 -7.82 6.80
N TYR A 97 -1.49 -7.36 6.59
CA TYR A 97 -2.66 -8.20 6.43
C TYR A 97 -3.11 -8.20 4.98
N THR A 98 -3.72 -9.30 4.53
CA THR A 98 -4.29 -9.41 3.19
C THR A 98 -5.69 -10.00 3.28
N GLY A 99 -6.59 -9.54 2.41
CA GLY A 99 -7.99 -9.98 2.41
C GLY A 99 -8.84 -9.28 1.37
N GLY A 100 -9.84 -9.95 0.79
CA GLY A 100 -10.78 -9.31 -0.15
C GLY A 100 -10.12 -8.64 -1.38
N GLY A 101 -8.91 -9.04 -1.76
CA GLY A 101 -8.13 -8.38 -2.81
C GLY A 101 -7.50 -7.05 -2.38
N CYS A 102 -7.35 -6.80 -1.08
CA CYS A 102 -6.62 -5.66 -0.52
C CYS A 102 -5.46 -6.13 0.38
N GLN A 103 -4.52 -5.20 0.59
CA GLN A 103 -3.42 -5.30 1.52
C GLN A 103 -3.56 -4.16 2.55
N LEU A 104 -3.34 -4.45 3.82
CA LEU A 104 -3.38 -3.47 4.90
C LEU A 104 -2.07 -3.50 5.66
N ASP A 105 -1.31 -2.42 5.58
CA ASP A 105 -0.13 -2.24 6.41
C ASP A 105 -0.52 -1.50 7.69
N ILE A 106 -0.11 -2.05 8.82
CA ILE A 106 -0.24 -1.45 10.15
C ILE A 106 1.16 -1.19 10.66
N VAL A 107 1.45 0.07 10.96
CA VAL A 107 2.74 0.50 11.53
C VAL A 107 2.56 0.75 13.01
N LEU A 108 3.35 0.06 13.82
CA LEU A 108 3.40 0.23 15.26
C LEU A 108 4.73 0.83 15.67
N TYR A 109 4.73 1.88 16.50
CA TYR A 109 5.96 2.38 17.12
C TYR A 109 6.03 1.98 18.58
N THR A 110 7.23 1.63 19.04
CA THR A 110 7.48 1.35 20.46
C THR A 110 7.65 2.65 21.23
N GLY A 111 6.82 2.85 22.26
CA GLY A 111 6.97 3.93 23.24
C GLY A 111 7.01 3.40 24.67
N GLU A 112 6.86 4.28 25.65
CA GLU A 112 6.89 3.98 27.10
C GLU A 112 5.92 2.85 27.49
N ALA A 113 4.69 2.87 26.96
CA ALA A 113 3.66 1.87 27.23
C ALA A 113 3.77 0.60 26.33
N GLY A 114 4.85 0.48 25.58
CA GLY A 114 5.08 -0.55 24.58
C GLY A 114 4.63 -0.15 23.15
N PRO A 115 4.65 -1.10 22.20
CA PRO A 115 4.24 -0.85 20.82
C PRO A 115 2.78 -0.43 20.70
N ARG A 116 2.51 0.58 19.89
CA ARG A 116 1.16 1.10 19.60
C ARG A 116 1.01 1.43 18.12
N VAL A 117 -0.16 1.15 17.56
CA VAL A 117 -0.48 1.50 16.17
C VAL A 117 -0.42 3.02 16.00
N ALA A 118 0.41 3.47 15.06
CA ALA A 118 0.54 4.89 14.73
C ALA A 118 0.03 5.21 13.32
N HIS A 119 0.05 4.22 12.41
CA HIS A 119 -0.37 4.43 11.03
C HIS A 119 -0.99 3.16 10.45
N ILE A 120 -1.93 3.36 9.53
CA ILE A 120 -2.64 2.32 8.79
C ILE A 120 -2.75 2.78 7.34
N GLN A 121 -2.41 1.91 6.40
CA GLN A 121 -2.55 2.17 4.96
C GLN A 121 -3.19 0.97 4.28
N ALA A 122 -4.19 1.21 3.42
CA ALA A 122 -4.70 0.20 2.51
C ALA A 122 -4.13 0.35 1.10
N ARG A 123 -3.81 -0.77 0.48
CA ARG A 123 -3.52 -0.88 -0.95
C ARG A 123 -4.45 -1.89 -1.59
N ALA A 124 -4.87 -1.61 -2.80
CA ALA A 124 -5.57 -2.61 -3.61
C ALA A 124 -4.58 -3.61 -4.20
N GLY A 125 -5.01 -4.86 -4.41
CA GLY A 125 -4.29 -5.85 -5.20
C GLY A 125 -4.39 -5.64 -6.71
N GLY A 126 -4.94 -4.51 -7.17
CA GLY A 126 -5.14 -4.16 -8.58
C GLY A 126 -5.30 -2.65 -8.77
N ILE A 127 -5.85 -2.22 -9.90
CA ILE A 127 -5.94 -0.79 -10.27
C ILE A 127 -7.06 -0.01 -9.56
N ALA A 128 -7.99 -0.71 -8.91
CA ALA A 128 -9.11 -0.08 -8.21
C ALA A 128 -8.65 0.59 -6.92
N GLN A 129 -9.11 1.81 -6.63
CA GLN A 129 -8.86 2.45 -5.35
C GLN A 129 -9.59 1.72 -4.21
N ARG A 130 -8.94 1.62 -3.04
CA ARG A 130 -9.51 1.01 -1.83
C ARG A 130 -9.22 1.91 -0.63
N THR A 131 -10.22 2.02 0.24
CA THR A 131 -10.11 2.78 1.50
C THR A 131 -9.71 1.85 2.64
N GLU A 132 -9.06 2.36 3.69
CA GLU A 132 -8.72 1.55 4.88
C GLU A 132 -9.97 0.92 5.48
N ALA A 133 -11.07 1.67 5.56
CA ALA A 133 -12.34 1.19 6.09
C ALA A 133 -12.90 0.00 5.30
N SER A 134 -12.82 0.03 3.96
CA SER A 134 -13.25 -1.12 3.14
C SER A 134 -12.36 -2.33 3.34
N CYS A 135 -11.04 -2.13 3.39
CA CYS A 135 -10.08 -3.22 3.53
C CYS A 135 -10.16 -3.89 4.90
N LEU A 136 -10.34 -3.11 5.97
CA LEU A 136 -10.54 -3.62 7.33
C LEU A 136 -11.81 -4.45 7.48
N ARG A 137 -12.91 -4.07 6.79
CA ARG A 137 -14.13 -4.90 6.79
C ARG A 137 -13.88 -6.25 6.15
N ASP A 138 -13.21 -6.28 5.01
CA ASP A 138 -12.91 -7.54 4.31
C ASP A 138 -11.98 -8.43 5.14
N ILE A 139 -10.95 -7.85 5.78
CA ILE A 139 -9.99 -8.56 6.64
C ILE A 139 -10.62 -9.06 7.96
N SER A 140 -11.53 -8.29 8.57
CA SER A 140 -12.23 -8.74 9.79
C SER A 140 -13.28 -9.82 9.49
N ALA A 141 -13.94 -9.74 8.35
CA ALA A 141 -14.91 -10.76 7.91
C ALA A 141 -14.24 -12.11 7.60
N GLN A 142 -13.01 -12.12 7.08
CA GLN A 142 -12.27 -13.39 6.90
C GLN A 142 -11.78 -13.97 8.23
N ALA A 143 -11.37 -13.14 9.19
CA ALA A 143 -10.82 -13.60 10.47
C ALA A 143 -11.88 -14.32 11.32
N THR A 144 -13.15 -13.93 11.13
CA THR A 144 -14.31 -14.56 11.78
C THR A 144 -14.84 -15.78 11.02
N ARG A 145 -14.41 -16.01 9.77
CA ARG A 145 -14.83 -17.19 9.00
C ARG A 145 -14.08 -18.42 9.53
N PRO A 146 -14.77 -19.51 9.92
CA PRO A 146 -14.12 -20.77 10.25
C PRO A 146 -13.26 -21.24 9.07
N PRO A 147 -12.08 -21.84 9.30
CA PRO A 147 -11.30 -22.42 8.21
C PRO A 147 -12.20 -23.38 7.45
N ALA A 148 -12.28 -23.22 6.12
CA ALA A 148 -13.03 -24.14 5.28
C ALA A 148 -12.49 -25.54 5.52
N ALA A 149 -13.39 -26.51 5.74
CA ALA A 149 -12.99 -27.90 5.90
C ALA A 149 -12.08 -28.31 4.72
N PRO A 150 -10.97 -29.03 4.98
CA PRO A 150 -10.08 -29.43 3.91
C PRO A 150 -10.86 -30.21 2.84
N PRO A 151 -10.56 -30.03 1.55
CA PRO A 151 -11.24 -30.80 0.51
C PRO A 151 -11.05 -32.28 0.82
N THR A 152 -12.15 -33.00 1.04
CA THR A 152 -12.11 -34.44 1.25
C THR A 152 -11.47 -35.06 0.01
N ARG A 153 -10.28 -35.63 0.17
CA ARG A 153 -9.59 -36.35 -0.91
C ARG A 153 -10.54 -37.46 -1.35
N ILE A 154 -11.05 -37.40 -2.58
CA ILE A 154 -11.87 -38.48 -3.13
C ILE A 154 -10.99 -39.74 -3.12
N PRO A 155 -11.39 -40.85 -2.47
CA PRO A 155 -10.59 -42.06 -2.46
C PRO A 155 -10.51 -42.62 -3.89
N SER A 156 -9.29 -42.80 -4.41
CA SER A 156 -8.97 -43.34 -5.74
C SER A 156 -9.29 -44.85 -5.90
N SER A 157 -10.43 -45.32 -5.40
CA SER A 157 -10.76 -46.76 -5.31
C SER A 157 -11.63 -47.30 -6.45
N LEU A 158 -11.87 -46.57 -7.54
CA LEU A 158 -12.58 -47.10 -8.72
C LEU A 158 -11.59 -47.43 -9.84
N GLY A 159 -10.72 -48.40 -9.56
CA GLY A 159 -9.73 -48.93 -10.51
C GLY A 159 -9.45 -50.41 -10.26
N GLN A 160 -10.50 -51.21 -10.02
CA GLN A 160 -10.39 -52.66 -10.00
C GLN A 160 -10.94 -53.24 -11.31
N GLY A 161 -10.01 -53.78 -12.11
CA GLY A 161 -10.12 -54.94 -12.99
C GLY A 161 -11.38 -55.11 -13.83
N VAL A 162 -11.29 -54.77 -15.12
CA VAL A 162 -11.94 -55.56 -16.16
C VAL A 162 -10.89 -56.51 -16.74
N GLU A 163 -10.85 -57.71 -16.17
CA GLU A 163 -10.16 -58.87 -16.73
C GLU A 163 -10.88 -59.24 -18.04
N PHE A 164 -10.22 -59.04 -19.18
CA PHE A 164 -10.69 -59.49 -20.48
C PHE A 164 -10.05 -60.84 -20.77
N ASP A 165 -10.85 -61.89 -20.68
CA ASP A 165 -10.52 -63.26 -21.11
C ASP A 165 -10.78 -63.36 -22.63
N VAL A 166 -9.77 -63.81 -23.39
CA VAL A 166 -9.83 -64.13 -24.84
C VAL A 166 -9.23 -65.51 -25.05
#